data_AF-A0A661XXG0-F1
#
_entry.id   AF-A0A661XXG0-F1
#
_cell.length_a   1.000
_cell.length_b   1.000
_cell.length_c   1.000
_cell.angle_alpha   90.00
_cell.angle_beta   90.00
_cell.angle_gamma   90.00
#
_symmetry.space_group_name_H-M   'P 1'
#
loop_
_entity.id
_entity.type
_entity.pdbx_description
1 polymer ?
#
loop_
_entity_poly.entity_id
_entity_poly.type
_entity_poly.pdbx_seq_one_letter_code
_entity_poly.pdbx_strand_id
1 'polypeptide(L)'
;MLSVSEKALHRNEIFRHLDGIAVAPVALALKEKGVLDLILKKNEYNLKEIVQSFDGNEGYLNVGLRMLSSQGWLDYEIDNEKNSITITKNERSKIAFGLVHRYEDVVGFMKTSEEFHPRHFEAEQFSLLNRIFNKYRNGDYEATSKDPLEHEIESQISKHIEGVLVGPITVFLGMDGMFHKYFMEASFSADEFHEDPANFSKILDFFCFLGWFSKKNEHYRFTD
;
A
#
# COMPACT_ATOMS: atom_id res chain seq x y z
N MET A 1 7.82 22.63 15.73
CA MET A 1 7.27 22.82 14.37
C MET A 1 8.22 22.20 13.38
N LEU A 2 7.73 21.32 12.51
CA LEU A 2 8.53 20.65 11.48
C LEU A 2 9.11 21.65 10.46
N SER A 3 10.36 21.41 10.07
CA SER A 3 11.07 22.08 8.98
C SER A 3 10.45 21.77 7.62
N VAL A 4 10.85 22.53 6.59
CA VAL A 4 10.41 22.31 5.21
C VAL A 4 10.84 20.93 4.69
N SER A 5 12.04 20.49 5.07
CA SER A 5 12.60 19.19 4.67
C SER A 5 11.81 18.03 5.31
N GLU A 6 11.55 18.09 6.61
CA GLU A 6 10.75 17.07 7.32
C GLU A 6 9.34 16.98 6.74
N LYS A 7 8.69 18.13 6.48
CA LYS A 7 7.38 18.14 5.82
C LYS A 7 7.40 17.51 4.43
N ALA A 8 8.48 17.67 3.67
CA ALA A 8 8.61 17.04 2.36
C ALA A 8 8.77 15.52 2.47
N LEU A 9 9.53 15.04 3.47
CA LEU A 9 9.71 13.63 3.75
C LEU A 9 8.37 12.96 4.12
N HIS A 10 7.62 13.53 5.08
CA HIS A 10 6.32 12.98 5.47
C HIS A 10 5.30 13.00 4.33
N ARG A 11 5.28 14.08 3.51
CA ARG A 11 4.41 14.10 2.33
C ARG A 11 4.76 12.97 1.36
N ASN A 12 6.06 12.74 1.11
CA ASN A 12 6.49 11.66 0.22
C ASN A 12 6.01 10.29 0.72
N GLU A 13 6.14 10.04 2.01
CA GLU A 13 5.69 8.81 2.66
C GLU A 13 4.16 8.65 2.58
N ILE A 14 3.40 9.69 2.93
CA ILE A 14 1.93 9.68 2.84
C ILE A 14 1.45 9.40 1.41
N PHE A 15 2.09 9.99 0.39
CA PHE A 15 1.72 9.73 -1.00
C PHE A 15 2.03 8.29 -1.41
N ARG A 16 3.17 7.73 -1.01
CA ARG A 16 3.46 6.29 -1.25
C ARG A 16 2.48 5.38 -0.53
N HIS A 17 2.06 5.74 0.68
CA HIS A 17 1.05 4.98 1.41
C HIS A 17 -0.29 4.98 0.67
N LEU A 18 -0.72 6.16 0.21
CA LEU A 18 -1.94 6.33 -0.57
C LEU A 18 -1.88 5.55 -1.90
N ASP A 19 -0.75 5.63 -2.60
CA ASP A 19 -0.51 4.90 -3.84
C ASP A 19 -0.65 3.39 -3.61
N GLY A 20 -0.11 2.86 -2.52
CA GLY A 20 -0.20 1.44 -2.17
C GLY A 20 -1.62 0.90 -2.09
N ILE A 21 -2.55 1.67 -1.52
CA ILE A 21 -3.97 1.30 -1.37
C ILE A 21 -4.60 1.00 -2.74
N ALA A 22 -4.26 1.78 -3.77
CA ALA A 22 -4.81 1.61 -5.10
C ALA A 22 -3.96 0.67 -5.97
N VAL A 23 -2.63 0.82 -5.94
CA VAL A 23 -1.70 0.11 -6.83
C VAL A 23 -1.60 -1.37 -6.48
N ALA A 24 -1.56 -1.74 -5.19
CA ALA A 24 -1.38 -3.13 -4.78
C ALA A 24 -2.44 -4.09 -5.36
N PRO A 25 -3.76 -3.85 -5.20
CA PRO A 25 -4.77 -4.75 -5.75
C PRO A 25 -4.80 -4.74 -7.28
N VAL A 26 -4.57 -3.58 -7.91
CA VAL A 26 -4.53 -3.44 -9.38
C VAL A 26 -3.36 -4.21 -9.98
N ALA A 27 -2.16 -4.03 -9.44
CA ALA A 27 -0.96 -4.70 -9.93
C ALA A 27 -1.09 -6.22 -9.78
N LEU A 28 -1.61 -6.70 -8.64
CA LEU A 28 -1.82 -8.12 -8.40
C LEU A 28 -2.86 -8.71 -9.37
N ALA A 29 -3.99 -8.02 -9.59
CA ALA A 29 -5.01 -8.47 -10.55
C ALA A 29 -4.45 -8.55 -11.99
N LEU A 30 -3.64 -7.55 -12.41
CA LEU A 30 -2.98 -7.57 -13.73
C LEU A 30 -1.97 -8.72 -13.85
N LYS A 31 -1.25 -9.05 -12.77
CA LYS A 31 -0.35 -10.19 -12.71
C LYS A 31 -1.10 -11.52 -12.80
N GLU A 32 -2.12 -11.72 -11.98
CA GLU A 32 -2.94 -12.94 -11.97
C GLU A 32 -3.60 -13.21 -13.33
N LYS A 33 -3.97 -12.16 -14.05
CA LYS A 33 -4.52 -12.25 -15.41
C LYS A 33 -3.46 -12.45 -16.50
N GLY A 34 -2.18 -12.35 -16.19
CA GLY A 34 -1.08 -12.50 -17.15
C GLY A 34 -0.81 -11.27 -18.02
N VAL A 35 -1.41 -10.12 -17.70
CA VAL A 35 -1.22 -8.86 -18.46
C VAL A 35 0.23 -8.39 -18.38
N LEU A 36 0.82 -8.46 -17.18
CA LEU A 36 2.22 -8.06 -16.98
C LEU A 36 3.18 -8.93 -17.79
N ASP A 37 2.91 -10.25 -17.86
CA ASP A 37 3.70 -11.18 -18.66
C ASP A 37 3.59 -10.88 -20.16
N LEU A 38 2.41 -10.49 -20.64
CA LEU A 38 2.23 -10.07 -22.04
C LEU A 38 3.11 -8.85 -22.36
N ILE A 39 3.08 -7.81 -21.49
CA ILE A 39 3.83 -6.57 -21.68
C ILE A 39 5.34 -6.85 -21.78
N LEU A 40 5.87 -7.81 -21.01
CA LEU A 40 7.30 -8.14 -21.06
C LEU A 40 7.76 -8.80 -22.39
N LYS A 41 6.84 -9.39 -23.17
CA LYS A 41 7.18 -10.13 -24.40
C LYS A 41 7.64 -9.26 -25.56
N LYS A 42 7.19 -8.00 -25.63
CA LYS A 42 7.58 -7.04 -26.68
C LYS A 42 8.07 -5.75 -26.04
N ASN A 43 8.58 -4.82 -26.86
CA ASN A 43 8.98 -3.51 -26.36
C ASN A 43 7.77 -2.65 -26.01
N GLU A 44 6.79 -2.62 -26.92
CA GLU A 44 5.61 -1.77 -26.83
C GLU A 44 4.35 -2.53 -27.27
N TYR A 45 3.21 -2.06 -26.79
CA TYR A 45 1.88 -2.49 -27.20
C TYR A 45 0.95 -1.28 -27.30
N ASN A 46 0.04 -1.29 -28.27
CA ASN A 46 -1.14 -0.45 -28.18
C ASN A 46 -2.10 -0.98 -27.10
N LEU A 47 -2.73 -0.11 -26.33
CA LEU A 47 -3.73 -0.52 -25.33
C LEU A 47 -4.78 -1.46 -25.91
N LYS A 48 -5.27 -1.20 -27.14
CA LYS A 48 -6.30 -2.03 -27.79
C LYS A 48 -5.81 -3.45 -28.06
N GLU A 49 -4.53 -3.65 -28.32
CA GLU A 49 -3.95 -4.99 -28.51
C GLU A 49 -3.97 -5.78 -27.19
N ILE A 50 -3.68 -5.12 -26.06
CA ILE A 50 -3.75 -5.73 -24.74
C ILE A 50 -5.21 -6.07 -24.40
N VAL A 51 -6.14 -5.13 -24.62
CA VAL A 51 -7.58 -5.34 -24.43
C VAL A 51 -8.08 -6.57 -25.19
N GLN A 52 -7.73 -6.68 -26.48
CA GLN A 52 -8.12 -7.81 -27.33
C GLN A 52 -7.54 -9.13 -26.86
N SER A 53 -6.31 -9.13 -26.30
CA SER A 53 -5.64 -10.34 -25.83
C SER A 53 -6.28 -10.96 -24.58
N PHE A 54 -7.01 -10.16 -23.79
CA PHE A 54 -7.59 -10.58 -22.51
C PHE A 54 -9.10 -10.44 -22.43
N ASP A 55 -9.77 -10.04 -23.52
CA ASP A 55 -11.20 -9.70 -23.55
C ASP A 55 -11.59 -8.74 -22.40
N GLY A 56 -10.72 -7.75 -22.17
CA GLY A 56 -10.79 -6.86 -21.01
C GLY A 56 -11.67 -5.62 -21.23
N ASN A 57 -12.04 -4.95 -20.14
CA ASN A 57 -12.64 -3.62 -20.24
C ASN A 57 -11.55 -2.57 -20.53
N GLU A 58 -11.64 -1.88 -21.67
CA GLU A 58 -10.66 -0.88 -22.10
C GLU A 58 -10.46 0.23 -21.06
N GLY A 59 -11.54 0.73 -20.45
CA GLY A 59 -11.49 1.80 -19.46
C GLY A 59 -10.75 1.40 -18.18
N TYR A 60 -11.07 0.23 -17.62
CA TYR A 60 -10.38 -0.25 -16.41
C TYR A 60 -8.94 -0.63 -16.68
N LEU A 61 -8.65 -1.26 -17.84
CA LEU A 61 -7.28 -1.61 -18.20
C LEU A 61 -6.43 -0.36 -18.43
N ASN A 62 -6.99 0.66 -19.07
CA ASN A 62 -6.36 1.96 -19.21
C ASN A 62 -5.96 2.53 -17.83
N VAL A 63 -6.93 2.64 -16.90
CA VAL A 63 -6.67 3.15 -15.55
C VAL A 63 -5.59 2.33 -14.85
N GLY A 64 -5.67 0.99 -14.91
CA GLY A 64 -4.71 0.12 -14.26
C GLY A 64 -3.29 0.28 -14.80
N LEU A 65 -3.12 0.33 -16.13
CA LEU A 65 -1.81 0.50 -16.75
C LEU A 65 -1.26 1.91 -16.54
N ARG A 66 -2.12 2.93 -16.57
CA ARG A 66 -1.73 4.30 -16.24
C ARG A 66 -1.24 4.42 -14.80
N MET A 67 -1.85 3.72 -13.85
CA MET A 67 -1.36 3.66 -12.47
C MET A 67 0.03 3.05 -12.37
N LEU A 68 0.30 1.93 -13.07
CA LEU A 68 1.66 1.35 -13.10
C LEU A 68 2.67 2.33 -13.71
N SER A 69 2.26 3.10 -14.70
CA SER A 69 3.10 4.16 -15.26
C SER A 69 3.38 5.29 -14.28
N SER A 70 2.39 5.72 -13.50
CA SER A 70 2.59 6.72 -12.44
C SER A 70 3.56 6.26 -11.36
N GLN A 71 3.72 4.94 -11.17
CA GLN A 71 4.74 4.35 -10.30
C GLN A 71 6.12 4.22 -10.96
N GLY A 72 6.25 4.57 -12.24
CA GLY A 72 7.47 4.47 -13.03
C GLY A 72 7.75 3.06 -13.57
N TRP A 73 6.82 2.11 -13.41
CA TRP A 73 7.07 0.71 -13.79
C TRP A 73 6.90 0.43 -15.28
N LEU A 74 6.30 1.35 -16.03
CA LEU A 74 6.19 1.32 -17.48
C LEU A 74 6.00 2.73 -18.02
N ASP A 75 6.22 2.92 -19.31
CA ASP A 75 5.96 4.19 -19.98
C ASP A 75 4.58 4.16 -20.65
N TYR A 76 3.88 5.28 -20.58
CA TYR A 76 2.51 5.44 -21.05
C TYR A 76 2.42 6.73 -21.87
N GLU A 77 2.15 6.61 -23.17
CA GLU A 77 2.02 7.74 -24.09
C GLU A 77 0.61 7.84 -24.68
N ILE A 78 0.09 9.05 -24.77
CA ILE A 78 -1.21 9.36 -25.39
C ILE A 78 -0.96 10.11 -26.70
N ASP A 79 -1.43 9.54 -27.80
CA ASP A 79 -1.56 10.23 -29.08
C ASP A 79 -3.03 10.69 -29.22
N ASN A 80 -3.26 12.00 -29.03
CA ASN A 80 -4.60 12.58 -29.10
C ASN A 80 -5.14 12.69 -30.53
N GLU A 81 -4.27 12.74 -31.55
CA GLU A 81 -4.70 12.84 -32.95
C GLU A 81 -5.23 11.50 -33.44
N LYS A 82 -4.55 10.40 -33.07
CA LYS A 82 -4.96 9.03 -33.42
C LYS A 82 -5.87 8.39 -32.39
N ASN A 83 -6.11 9.07 -31.27
CA ASN A 83 -6.84 8.57 -30.11
C ASN A 83 -6.34 7.17 -29.69
N SER A 84 -5.02 7.07 -29.49
CA SER A 84 -4.33 5.82 -29.21
C SER A 84 -3.40 5.95 -28.02
N ILE A 85 -3.31 4.87 -27.25
CA ILE A 85 -2.45 4.78 -26.07
C ILE A 85 -1.39 3.71 -26.33
N THR A 86 -0.13 4.08 -26.13
CA THR A 86 1.02 3.19 -26.26
C THR A 86 1.60 2.90 -24.88
N ILE A 87 1.83 1.62 -24.61
CA ILE A 87 2.37 1.08 -23.37
C ILE A 87 3.74 0.48 -23.70
N THR A 88 4.80 0.99 -23.08
CA THR A 88 6.18 0.57 -23.36
C THR A 88 6.83 0.07 -22.08
N LYS A 89 7.51 -1.08 -22.15
CA LYS A 89 8.31 -1.54 -21.02
C LYS A 89 9.59 -0.72 -20.92
N ASN A 90 10.04 -0.46 -19.70
CA ASN A 90 11.27 0.25 -19.39
C ASN A 90 12.19 -0.62 -18.52
N GLU A 91 13.29 -0.04 -18.04
CA GLU A 91 14.27 -0.73 -17.20
C GLU A 91 13.69 -1.26 -15.87
N ARG A 92 12.61 -0.65 -15.37
CA ARG A 92 11.95 -1.01 -14.11
C ARG A 92 10.90 -2.11 -14.28
N SER A 93 10.31 -2.26 -15.47
CA SER A 93 9.15 -3.13 -15.69
C SER A 93 9.37 -4.56 -15.23
N LYS A 94 10.48 -5.19 -15.65
CA LYS A 94 10.75 -6.60 -15.32
C LYS A 94 10.90 -6.80 -13.80
N ILE A 95 11.59 -5.88 -13.13
CA ILE A 95 11.84 -5.95 -11.69
C ILE A 95 10.52 -5.76 -10.93
N ALA A 96 9.82 -4.66 -11.21
CA ALA A 96 8.57 -4.32 -10.53
C ALA A 96 7.51 -5.41 -10.71
N PHE A 97 7.30 -5.91 -11.93
CA PHE A 97 6.30 -6.96 -12.20
C PHE A 97 6.67 -8.27 -11.51
N GLY A 98 7.97 -8.59 -11.42
CA GLY A 98 8.48 -9.71 -10.65
C GLY A 98 8.09 -9.63 -9.18
N LEU A 99 8.19 -8.43 -8.59
CA LEU A 99 7.95 -8.17 -7.17
C LEU A 99 6.47 -7.98 -6.78
N VAL A 100 5.54 -7.89 -7.74
CA VAL A 100 4.09 -7.73 -7.46
C VAL A 100 3.51 -8.81 -6.52
N HIS A 101 4.09 -10.01 -6.48
CA HIS A 101 3.64 -11.07 -5.55
C HIS A 101 3.78 -10.65 -4.07
N ARG A 102 4.64 -9.68 -3.74
CA ARG A 102 4.79 -9.17 -2.37
C ARG A 102 3.51 -8.50 -1.85
N TYR A 103 2.59 -8.12 -2.73
CA TYR A 103 1.28 -7.58 -2.34
C TYR A 103 0.27 -8.65 -1.91
N GLU A 104 0.53 -9.94 -2.11
CA GLU A 104 -0.45 -11.01 -1.87
C GLU A 104 -1.03 -11.00 -0.45
N ASP A 105 -0.18 -10.84 0.57
CA ASP A 105 -0.63 -10.81 1.97
C ASP A 105 -1.60 -9.65 2.24
N VAL A 106 -1.25 -8.43 1.81
CA VAL A 106 -2.03 -7.23 2.10
C VAL A 106 -3.26 -7.10 1.21
N VAL A 107 -3.21 -7.55 -0.04
CA VAL A 107 -4.39 -7.63 -0.92
C VAL A 107 -5.34 -8.73 -0.44
N GLY A 108 -4.81 -9.86 0.04
CA GLY A 108 -5.59 -10.90 0.71
C GLY A 108 -6.33 -10.34 1.91
N PHE A 109 -5.65 -9.57 2.75
CA PHE A 109 -6.27 -8.86 3.87
C PHE A 109 -7.39 -7.92 3.42
N MET A 110 -7.15 -7.07 2.41
CA MET A 110 -8.17 -6.16 1.85
C MET A 110 -9.45 -6.90 1.39
N LYS A 111 -9.32 -8.07 0.78
CA LYS A 111 -10.47 -8.90 0.34
C LYS A 111 -11.26 -9.46 1.52
N THR A 112 -10.59 -9.89 2.58
CA THR A 112 -11.24 -10.39 3.82
C THR A 112 -11.87 -9.28 4.66
N SER A 113 -11.64 -8.03 4.28
CA SER A 113 -12.00 -6.85 5.05
C SER A 113 -13.03 -5.97 4.35
N GLU A 114 -13.69 -6.44 3.28
CA GLU A 114 -14.83 -5.74 2.65
C GLU A 114 -15.98 -5.49 3.65
N GLU A 115 -16.00 -6.22 4.76
CA GLU A 115 -16.90 -6.05 5.90
C GLU A 115 -16.21 -5.37 7.10
N PHE A 116 -15.30 -4.42 6.87
CA PHE A 116 -14.72 -3.59 7.94
C PHE A 116 -15.82 -2.78 8.64
N HIS A 117 -16.52 -3.40 9.59
CA HIS A 117 -17.44 -2.70 10.47
C HIS A 117 -16.64 -2.21 11.70
N PRO A 118 -16.62 -0.88 11.97
CA PRO A 118 -15.79 -0.24 13.00
C PRO A 118 -15.86 -0.80 14.44
N ARG A 119 -16.86 -1.64 14.73
CA ARG A 119 -17.11 -2.20 16.07
C ARG A 119 -16.86 -3.69 16.19
N HIS A 120 -16.63 -4.38 15.08
CA HIS A 120 -16.55 -5.84 15.05
C HIS A 120 -15.40 -6.26 14.15
N PHE A 121 -14.17 -6.03 14.63
CA PHE A 121 -13.08 -6.85 14.14
C PHE A 121 -13.33 -8.28 14.59
N GLU A 122 -13.56 -9.18 13.64
CA GLU A 122 -13.62 -10.59 13.96
C GLU A 122 -12.22 -11.10 14.34
N ALA A 123 -12.16 -12.06 15.25
CA ALA A 123 -10.89 -12.61 15.74
C ALA A 123 -9.98 -13.13 14.59
N GLU A 124 -10.59 -13.61 13.51
CA GLU A 124 -9.89 -14.08 12.31
C GLU A 124 -9.18 -12.94 11.56
N GLN A 125 -9.84 -11.79 11.38
CA GLN A 125 -9.27 -10.60 10.74
C GLN A 125 -8.08 -10.06 11.54
N PHE A 126 -8.19 -10.02 12.87
CA PHE A 126 -7.08 -9.65 13.75
C PHE A 126 -5.91 -10.63 13.68
N SER A 127 -6.20 -11.93 13.60
CA SER A 127 -5.16 -12.96 13.45
C SER A 127 -4.39 -12.78 12.15
N LEU A 128 -5.11 -12.56 11.03
CA LEU A 128 -4.51 -12.28 9.73
C LEU A 128 -3.67 -11.01 9.76
N LEU A 129 -4.23 -9.90 10.27
CA LEU A 129 -3.52 -8.62 10.39
C LEU A 129 -2.25 -8.75 11.23
N ASN A 130 -2.34 -9.39 12.40
CA ASN A 130 -1.19 -9.58 13.28
C ASN A 130 -0.09 -10.46 12.65
N ARG A 131 -0.48 -11.45 11.84
CA ARG A 131 0.48 -12.23 11.05
C ARG A 131 1.25 -11.33 10.08
N ILE A 132 0.56 -10.42 9.38
CA ILE A 132 1.18 -9.50 8.43
C ILE A 132 2.07 -8.47 9.17
N PHE A 133 1.62 -7.96 10.32
CA PHE A 133 2.47 -7.09 11.17
C PHE A 133 3.75 -7.78 11.62
N ASN A 134 3.68 -9.07 11.99
CA ASN A 134 4.88 -9.82 12.34
C ASN A 134 5.83 -9.97 11.15
N LYS A 135 5.32 -10.28 9.95
CA LYS A 135 6.14 -10.31 8.73
C LYS A 135 6.83 -8.97 8.48
N TYR A 136 6.08 -7.87 8.63
CA TYR A 136 6.62 -6.51 8.47
C TYR A 136 7.73 -6.21 9.46
N ARG A 137 7.51 -6.49 10.76
CA ARG A 137 8.52 -6.28 11.81
C ARG A 137 9.76 -7.15 11.66
N ASN A 138 9.63 -8.31 11.03
CA ASN A 138 10.74 -9.23 10.79
C ASN A 138 11.56 -8.87 9.53
N GLY A 139 11.15 -7.84 8.78
CA GLY A 139 11.86 -7.39 7.59
C GLY A 139 11.45 -8.09 6.30
N ASP A 140 10.39 -8.91 6.28
CA ASP A 140 9.96 -9.67 5.10
C ASP A 140 9.60 -8.76 3.90
N TYR A 141 9.19 -7.53 4.19
CA TYR A 141 8.84 -6.51 3.20
C TYR A 141 9.95 -5.47 2.99
N GLU A 142 11.11 -5.58 3.64
CA GLU A 142 12.21 -4.63 3.47
C GLU A 142 12.86 -4.74 2.10
N ALA A 143 13.55 -3.67 1.70
CA ALA A 143 14.42 -3.66 0.53
C ALA A 143 15.77 -4.26 0.91
N THR A 144 16.19 -5.29 0.17
CA THR A 144 17.39 -6.09 0.49
C THR A 144 18.37 -6.18 -0.67
N SER A 145 17.94 -5.81 -1.90
CA SER A 145 18.82 -5.84 -3.06
C SER A 145 19.98 -4.85 -2.90
N LYS A 146 21.12 -5.25 -3.44
CA LYS A 146 22.33 -4.41 -3.54
C LYS A 146 22.35 -3.58 -4.83
N ASP A 147 21.53 -3.96 -5.81
CA ASP A 147 21.36 -3.16 -7.01
C ASP A 147 20.52 -1.91 -6.68
N PRO A 148 20.99 -0.69 -6.99
CA PRO A 148 20.28 0.52 -6.60
C PRO A 148 18.86 0.64 -7.18
N LEU A 149 18.66 0.17 -8.42
CA LEU A 149 17.36 0.28 -9.10
C LEU A 149 16.36 -0.71 -8.48
N GLU A 150 16.79 -1.95 -8.27
CA GLU A 150 15.96 -2.96 -7.59
C GLU A 150 15.65 -2.55 -6.15
N HIS A 151 16.64 -2.05 -5.41
CA HIS A 151 16.45 -1.57 -4.04
C HIS A 151 15.41 -0.44 -3.97
N GLU A 152 15.44 0.50 -4.93
CA GLU A 152 14.46 1.58 -5.00
C GLU A 152 13.03 1.04 -5.20
N ILE A 153 12.86 0.07 -6.11
CA ILE A 153 11.56 -0.56 -6.40
C ILE A 153 11.08 -1.38 -5.20
N GLU A 154 11.97 -2.14 -4.55
CA GLU A 154 11.64 -2.85 -3.32
C GLU A 154 11.19 -1.89 -2.22
N SER A 155 11.88 -0.76 -2.04
CA SER A 155 11.53 0.27 -1.05
C SER A 155 10.18 0.92 -1.36
N GLN A 156 9.90 1.19 -2.63
CA GLN A 156 8.60 1.68 -3.08
C GLN A 156 7.47 0.68 -2.73
N ILE A 157 7.64 -0.60 -3.09
CA ILE A 157 6.67 -1.66 -2.79
C ILE A 157 6.50 -1.84 -1.27
N SER A 158 7.58 -1.77 -0.50
CA SER A 158 7.55 -1.82 0.97
C SER A 158 6.65 -0.73 1.55
N LYS A 159 6.80 0.51 1.07
CA LYS A 159 5.94 1.63 1.51
C LYS A 159 4.51 1.52 1.02
N HIS A 160 4.28 0.94 -0.15
CA HIS A 160 2.92 0.61 -0.58
C HIS A 160 2.25 -0.39 0.37
N ILE A 161 2.97 -1.44 0.78
CA ILE A 161 2.51 -2.44 1.76
C ILE A 161 2.24 -1.78 3.12
N GLU A 162 3.14 -0.94 3.62
CA GLU A 162 2.94 -0.16 4.86
C GLU A 162 1.65 0.66 4.77
N GLY A 163 1.44 1.36 3.65
CA GLY A 163 0.25 2.17 3.39
C GLY A 163 -1.06 1.40 3.40
N VAL A 164 -1.10 0.21 2.80
CA VAL A 164 -2.28 -0.66 2.84
C VAL A 164 -2.61 -1.07 4.28
N LEU A 165 -1.58 -1.31 5.10
CA LEU A 165 -1.76 -1.69 6.50
C LEU A 165 -2.24 -0.53 7.36
N VAL A 166 -1.61 0.64 7.26
CA VAL A 166 -1.91 1.76 8.15
C VAL A 166 -3.06 2.64 7.68
N GLY A 167 -3.31 2.73 6.38
CA GLY A 167 -4.27 3.68 5.79
C GLY A 167 -5.71 3.48 6.32
N PRO A 168 -6.33 2.31 6.09
CA PRO A 168 -7.68 2.01 6.58
C PRO A 168 -7.79 2.13 8.11
N ILE A 169 -6.77 1.65 8.83
CA ILE A 169 -6.73 1.72 10.30
C ILE A 169 -6.69 3.19 10.77
N THR A 170 -5.86 4.04 10.14
CA THR A 170 -5.76 5.45 10.49
C THR A 170 -7.08 6.17 10.25
N VAL A 171 -7.74 5.91 9.12
CA VAL A 171 -9.08 6.46 8.84
C VAL A 171 -10.06 6.05 9.93
N PHE A 172 -10.06 4.77 10.31
CA PHE A 172 -10.88 4.24 11.40
C PHE A 172 -10.63 4.97 12.73
N LEU A 173 -9.37 5.08 13.17
CA LEU A 173 -9.00 5.80 14.40
C LEU A 173 -9.46 7.26 14.37
N GLY A 174 -9.37 7.91 13.20
CA GLY A 174 -9.84 9.29 13.02
C GLY A 174 -11.35 9.43 13.12
N MET A 175 -12.10 8.53 12.48
CA MET A 175 -13.56 8.50 12.52
C MET A 175 -14.11 8.21 13.93
N ASP A 176 -13.40 7.40 14.73
CA ASP A 176 -13.75 7.12 16.13
C ASP A 176 -13.39 8.29 17.08
N GLY A 177 -12.77 9.34 16.55
CA GLY A 177 -12.44 10.55 17.31
C GLY A 177 -11.18 10.43 18.16
N MET A 178 -10.38 9.36 18.00
CA MET A 178 -9.11 9.18 18.71
C MET A 178 -8.19 10.37 18.51
N PHE A 179 -8.01 10.82 17.26
CA PHE A 179 -7.14 11.96 16.99
C PHE A 179 -7.67 13.26 17.63
N HIS A 180 -8.99 13.49 17.60
CA HIS A 180 -9.60 14.70 18.15
C HIS A 180 -9.51 14.81 19.68
N LYS A 181 -9.61 13.68 20.40
CA LYS A 181 -9.56 13.66 21.86
C LYS A 181 -8.15 13.87 22.43
N TYR A 182 -7.09 13.52 21.69
CA TYR A 182 -5.73 13.42 22.23
C TYR A 182 -4.65 14.23 21.50
N PHE A 183 -5.00 15.07 20.52
CA PHE A 183 -4.09 16.11 20.01
C PHE A 183 -3.62 17.12 21.08
N MET A 184 -4.20 17.08 22.28
CA MET A 184 -3.89 17.96 23.43
C MET A 184 -2.86 17.37 24.42
N GLU A 185 -1.90 16.56 23.95
CA GLU A 185 -0.75 16.02 24.73
C GLU A 185 -1.05 14.92 25.77
N ALA A 186 -2.29 14.41 25.84
CA ALA A 186 -2.65 13.33 26.77
C ALA A 186 -2.25 11.96 26.22
N SER A 187 -1.70 11.09 27.09
CA SER A 187 -1.50 9.68 26.79
C SER A 187 -2.81 8.90 26.90
N PHE A 188 -2.96 7.80 26.17
CA PHE A 188 -4.18 6.98 26.17
C PHE A 188 -3.87 5.48 26.30
N SER A 189 -4.84 4.69 26.75
CA SER A 189 -4.79 3.22 26.81
C SER A 189 -5.69 2.57 25.77
N ALA A 190 -5.51 1.27 25.51
CA ALA A 190 -6.27 0.55 24.47
C ALA A 190 -7.76 0.37 24.83
N ASP A 191 -8.07 0.21 26.12
CA ASP A 191 -9.42 0.01 26.65
C ASP A 191 -10.29 1.26 26.59
N GLU A 192 -9.70 2.44 26.39
CA GLU A 192 -10.44 3.68 26.15
C GLU A 192 -11.14 3.73 24.78
N PHE A 193 -10.81 2.82 23.85
CA PHE A 193 -11.21 2.90 22.44
C PHE A 193 -11.84 1.64 21.84
N HIS A 194 -11.60 0.47 22.42
CA HIS A 194 -12.06 -0.77 21.81
C HIS A 194 -12.55 -1.76 22.87
N GLU A 195 -13.66 -2.45 22.57
CA GLU A 195 -14.25 -3.48 23.46
C GLU A 195 -13.33 -4.70 23.62
N ASP A 196 -12.36 -4.87 22.71
CA ASP A 196 -11.26 -5.82 22.80
C ASP A 196 -9.91 -5.08 22.85
N PRO A 197 -9.44 -4.69 24.05
CA PRO A 197 -8.20 -3.94 24.23
C PRO A 197 -6.96 -4.74 23.86
N ALA A 198 -6.99 -6.07 24.01
CA ALA A 198 -5.85 -6.95 23.81
C ALA A 198 -5.50 -7.11 22.31
N ASN A 199 -6.50 -7.13 21.44
CA ASN A 199 -6.25 -7.11 20.01
C ASN A 199 -5.96 -5.70 19.49
N PHE A 200 -6.62 -4.69 20.05
CA PHE A 200 -6.36 -3.29 19.68
C PHE A 200 -4.94 -2.83 20.05
N SER A 201 -4.39 -3.29 21.17
CA SER A 201 -3.01 -2.96 21.55
C SER A 201 -1.98 -3.42 20.52
N LYS A 202 -2.23 -4.52 19.79
CA LYS A 202 -1.33 -4.99 18.72
C LYS A 202 -1.26 -4.02 17.54
N ILE A 203 -2.36 -3.33 17.24
CA ILE A 203 -2.39 -2.25 16.25
C ILE A 203 -1.57 -1.07 16.75
N LEU A 204 -1.79 -0.63 17.99
CA LEU A 204 -1.05 0.49 18.58
C LEU A 204 0.45 0.19 18.70
N ASP A 205 0.82 -1.05 19.06
CA ASP A 205 2.19 -1.53 19.10
C ASP A 205 2.83 -1.54 17.70
N PHE A 206 2.06 -1.77 16.63
CA PHE A 206 2.55 -1.61 15.25
C PHE A 206 2.80 -0.14 14.90
N PHE A 207 1.93 0.78 15.30
CA PHE A 207 2.20 2.21 15.18
C PHE A 207 3.39 2.66 16.04
N CYS A 208 3.65 2.03 17.18
CA CYS A 208 4.89 2.24 17.93
C CYS A 208 6.12 1.77 17.16
N PHE A 209 6.04 0.61 16.50
CA PHE A 209 7.12 0.10 15.65
C PHE A 209 7.43 1.05 14.49
N LEU A 210 6.39 1.62 13.85
CA LEU A 210 6.54 2.65 12.81
C LEU A 210 6.99 4.01 13.36
N GLY A 211 7.08 4.16 14.67
CA GLY A 211 7.50 5.38 15.33
C GLY A 211 6.45 6.49 15.31
N TRP A 212 5.16 6.18 15.11
CA TRP A 212 4.06 7.16 15.19
C TRP A 212 3.60 7.37 16.64
N PHE A 213 3.75 6.34 17.47
CA PHE A 213 3.47 6.37 18.90
C PHE A 213 4.69 5.97 19.71
N SER A 214 4.78 6.46 20.94
CA SER A 214 5.63 5.93 21.99
C SER A 214 4.77 5.23 23.04
N LYS A 215 5.26 4.13 23.64
CA LYS A 215 4.56 3.36 24.68
C LYS A 215 5.31 3.44 26.01
N LYS A 216 4.60 3.80 27.09
CA LYS A 216 5.11 3.81 28.46
C LYS A 216 4.03 3.34 29.43
N ASN A 217 4.30 2.30 30.21
CA ASN A 217 3.36 1.72 31.18
C ASN A 217 1.97 1.42 30.57
N GLU A 218 1.91 0.75 29.40
CA GLU A 218 0.68 0.48 28.63
C GLU A 218 -0.09 1.71 28.12
N HIS A 219 0.47 2.92 28.27
CA HIS A 219 -0.08 4.13 27.67
C HIS A 219 0.70 4.54 26.41
N TYR A 220 -0.02 5.01 25.40
CA TYR A 220 0.49 5.46 24.11
C TYR A 220 0.47 6.99 24.02
N ARG A 221 1.44 7.56 23.32
CA ARG A 221 1.52 9.00 23.03
C ARG A 221 2.07 9.24 21.62
N PHE A 222 1.50 10.19 20.90
CA PHE A 222 2.00 10.66 19.61
C PHE A 222 3.46 11.11 19.70
N THR A 223 4.24 10.75 18.69
CA THR A 223 5.57 11.32 18.43
C THR A 223 5.45 12.55 17.52
N ASP A 224 6.56 13.24 17.33
CA ASP A 224 6.69 14.31 16.32
C ASP A 224 6.70 13.78 14.89
#